data_AF-A0A955U4P7-F1
#
_entry.id   AF-A0A955U4P7-F1
#
_cell.length_a   1.000
_cell.length_b   1.000
_cell.length_c   1.000
_cell.angle_alpha   90.00
_cell.angle_beta   90.00
_cell.angle_gamma   90.00
#
_symmetry.space_group_name_H-M   'P 1'
#
loop_
_entity.id
_entity.type
_entity.pdbx_description
1 polymer ?
#
loop_
_entity_poly.entity_id
_entity_poly.type
_entity_poly.pdbx_seq_one_letter_code
_entity_poly.pdbx_strand_id
1 'polypeptide(L)'
;MSGREALAARPDVAEGDIDDIIGIASELQQADRDAAERPTADDVKAVASELDIDPAYIDAAIAELGRRRTERARVDRLVTLQAAETRRRLTVGALVVCAVVALLFGGQVAVAWSASRDLSAARANLEATATYVEVVLDRQAALVPQLVALGGGDPAAVQVAANELSQGGAIDVRLEASRKLDQELSAVLADLPPPRDETEATQRLGLTHELSGIQSRRSTELQRLADARRQWEVATSRPGAGFALRLGLATGPDPALLRR
;
A
#
# COMPACT_ATOMS: atom_id res chain seq x y z
N MET A 1 36.73 -25.34 -40.77
CA MET A 1 36.01 -25.28 -39.49
C MET A 1 36.69 -24.26 -38.61
N SER A 2 35.95 -23.27 -38.11
CA SER A 2 36.49 -22.29 -37.16
C SER A 2 36.60 -22.88 -35.75
N GLY A 3 37.49 -22.35 -34.91
CA GLY A 3 37.60 -22.78 -33.50
C GLY A 3 36.27 -22.64 -32.74
N ARG A 4 35.46 -21.65 -33.11
CA ARG A 4 34.10 -21.44 -32.59
C ARG A 4 33.15 -22.59 -32.95
N GLU A 5 33.13 -23.02 -34.21
CA GLU A 5 32.32 -24.15 -34.69
C GLU A 5 32.71 -25.46 -34.00
N ALA A 6 34.01 -25.66 -33.76
CA ALA A 6 34.51 -26.85 -33.06
C ALA A 6 34.11 -26.87 -31.57
N LEU A 7 34.07 -25.70 -30.91
CA LEU A 7 33.61 -25.57 -29.52
C LEU A 7 32.08 -25.68 -29.40
N ALA A 8 31.33 -25.13 -30.36
CA ALA A 8 29.86 -25.26 -30.38
C ALA A 8 29.39 -26.71 -30.64
N ALA A 9 30.21 -27.53 -31.31
CA ALA A 9 29.93 -28.94 -31.53
C ALA A 9 30.17 -29.82 -30.29
N ARG A 10 30.74 -29.26 -29.21
CA ARG A 10 31.02 -29.98 -27.97
C ARG A 10 29.83 -29.87 -26.99
N PRO A 11 29.21 -30.99 -26.58
CA PRO A 11 28.04 -30.97 -25.71
C PRO A 11 28.37 -30.56 -24.26
N ASP A 12 29.65 -30.54 -23.89
CA ASP A 12 30.14 -30.19 -22.56
C ASP A 12 30.45 -28.68 -22.40
N VAL A 13 30.23 -27.86 -23.44
CA VAL A 13 30.48 -26.40 -23.41
C VAL A 13 29.16 -25.67 -23.68
N ALA A 14 28.76 -24.79 -22.76
CA ALA A 14 27.56 -23.97 -22.96
C ALA A 14 27.82 -22.90 -24.04
N GLU A 15 26.84 -22.63 -24.89
CA GLU A 15 26.98 -21.69 -26.02
C GLU A 15 27.36 -20.27 -25.57
N GLY A 16 26.89 -19.85 -24.38
CA GLY A 16 27.23 -18.57 -23.78
C GLY A 16 28.69 -18.45 -23.32
N ASP A 17 29.38 -19.56 -23.05
CA ASP A 17 30.76 -19.57 -22.53
C ASP A 17 31.80 -19.58 -23.67
N ILE A 18 31.38 -19.78 -24.92
CA ILE A 18 32.28 -19.95 -26.07
C ILE A 18 33.14 -18.71 -26.29
N ASP A 19 32.57 -17.51 -26.20
CA ASP A 19 33.29 -16.25 -26.39
C ASP A 19 34.32 -16.01 -25.28
N ASP A 20 33.96 -16.32 -24.03
CA ASP A 20 34.87 -16.23 -22.88
C ASP A 20 36.04 -17.21 -23.01
N ILE A 21 35.78 -18.44 -23.45
CA ILE A 21 36.82 -19.46 -23.67
C ILE A 21 37.78 -19.03 -24.79
N ILE A 22 37.27 -18.48 -25.90
CA ILE A 22 38.11 -17.95 -26.99
C ILE A 22 38.95 -16.77 -26.51
N GLY A 23 38.37 -15.89 -25.67
CA GLY A 23 39.08 -14.79 -25.02
C GLY A 23 40.25 -15.29 -24.18
N ILE A 24 39.99 -16.21 -23.23
CA ILE A 24 41.00 -16.81 -22.35
C ILE A 24 42.10 -17.51 -23.17
N ALA A 25 41.73 -18.26 -24.22
CA ALA A 25 42.70 -18.95 -25.07
C ALA A 25 43.62 -17.97 -25.82
N SER A 26 43.08 -16.84 -26.28
CA SER A 26 43.85 -15.80 -26.96
C SER A 26 44.81 -15.09 -26.00
N GLU A 27 44.37 -14.80 -24.78
CA GLU A 27 45.21 -14.24 -23.72
C GLU A 27 46.36 -15.19 -23.34
N LEU A 28 46.08 -16.49 -23.20
CA LEU A 28 47.11 -17.50 -22.92
C LEU A 28 48.12 -17.62 -24.08
N GLN A 29 47.64 -17.64 -25.32
CA GLN A 29 48.52 -17.67 -26.48
C GLN A 29 49.42 -16.44 -26.55
N GLN A 30 48.88 -15.25 -26.27
CA GLN A 30 49.66 -14.04 -26.23
C GLN A 30 50.68 -14.06 -25.09
N ALA A 31 50.28 -14.55 -23.90
CA ALA A 31 51.20 -14.72 -22.77
C ALA A 31 52.35 -15.70 -23.09
N ASP A 32 52.08 -16.77 -23.84
CA ASP A 32 53.10 -17.72 -24.29
C ASP A 32 54.06 -17.09 -25.30
N ARG A 33 53.55 -16.28 -26.25
CA ARG A 33 54.40 -15.51 -27.18
C ARG A 33 55.26 -14.51 -26.44
N ASP A 34 54.66 -13.71 -25.56
CA ASP A 34 55.37 -12.75 -24.73
C ASP A 34 56.42 -13.46 -23.84
N ALA A 35 56.12 -14.67 -23.37
CA ALA A 35 57.07 -15.48 -22.60
C ALA A 35 58.23 -15.99 -23.45
N ALA A 36 57.98 -16.36 -24.72
CA ALA A 36 59.00 -16.77 -25.67
C ALA A 36 59.89 -15.59 -26.13
N GLU A 37 59.33 -14.38 -26.19
CA GLU A 37 60.04 -13.14 -26.53
C GLU A 37 60.76 -12.50 -25.32
N ARG A 38 60.53 -12.99 -24.10
CA ARG A 38 61.25 -12.48 -22.92
C ARG A 38 62.74 -12.82 -23.05
N PRO A 39 63.62 -11.82 -22.90
CA PRO A 39 65.06 -12.07 -22.93
C PRO A 39 65.42 -13.06 -21.83
N THR A 40 66.14 -14.10 -22.22
CA THR A 40 66.64 -15.12 -21.31
C THR A 40 67.72 -14.53 -20.42
N ALA A 41 68.08 -15.23 -19.34
CA ALA A 41 69.16 -14.80 -18.47
C ALA A 41 70.49 -14.66 -19.24
N ASP A 42 70.69 -15.47 -20.27
CA ASP A 42 71.88 -15.44 -21.12
C ASP A 42 71.86 -14.25 -22.08
N ASP A 43 70.69 -13.88 -22.61
CA ASP A 43 70.54 -12.66 -23.43
C ASP A 43 70.84 -11.40 -22.59
N VAL A 44 70.36 -11.36 -21.35
CA VAL A 44 70.65 -10.25 -20.42
C VAL A 44 72.15 -10.17 -20.10
N LYS A 45 72.82 -11.31 -19.95
CA LYS A 45 74.27 -11.37 -19.74
C LYS A 45 75.05 -10.93 -20.95
N ALA A 46 74.62 -11.31 -22.16
CA ALA A 46 75.23 -10.89 -23.41
C ALA A 46 75.15 -9.36 -23.58
N VAL A 47 73.97 -8.76 -23.42
CA VAL A 47 73.79 -7.30 -23.51
C VAL A 47 74.61 -6.57 -22.44
N ALA A 48 74.66 -7.08 -21.21
CA ALA A 48 75.41 -6.42 -20.15
C ALA A 48 76.94 -6.55 -20.33
N SER A 49 77.42 -7.62 -20.98
CA SER A 49 78.81 -7.73 -21.42
C SER A 49 79.16 -6.72 -22.50
N GLU A 50 78.22 -6.35 -23.39
CA GLU A 50 78.42 -5.27 -24.38
C GLU A 50 78.48 -3.88 -23.72
N LEU A 51 77.93 -3.74 -22.52
CA LEU A 51 77.93 -2.53 -21.72
C LEU A 51 79.06 -2.48 -20.67
N ASP A 52 80.03 -3.41 -20.73
CA ASP A 52 81.15 -3.54 -19.80
C ASP A 52 80.75 -3.67 -18.32
N ILE A 53 79.60 -4.30 -18.05
CA ILE A 53 79.12 -4.59 -16.68
C ILE A 53 79.68 -5.94 -16.23
N ASP A 54 80.33 -5.98 -15.06
CA ASP A 54 80.90 -7.20 -14.51
C ASP A 54 79.81 -8.27 -14.27
N PRO A 55 79.97 -9.51 -14.80
CA PRO A 55 79.03 -10.61 -14.65
C PRO A 55 78.58 -10.91 -13.23
N ALA A 56 79.44 -10.69 -12.23
CA ALA A 56 79.11 -10.92 -10.82
C ALA A 56 77.95 -10.02 -10.34
N TYR A 57 77.84 -8.79 -10.85
CA TYR A 57 76.74 -7.90 -10.50
C TYR A 57 75.43 -8.25 -11.23
N ILE A 58 75.50 -8.84 -12.41
CA ILE A 58 74.32 -9.29 -13.17
C ILE A 58 73.68 -10.49 -12.47
N ASP A 59 74.48 -11.47 -12.07
CA ASP A 59 73.98 -12.65 -11.34
C ASP A 59 73.36 -12.25 -10.00
N ALA A 60 73.99 -11.31 -9.28
CA ALA A 60 73.44 -10.74 -8.07
C ALA A 60 72.11 -9.99 -8.33
N ALA A 61 72.00 -9.22 -9.42
CA ALA A 61 70.79 -8.50 -9.79
C ALA A 61 69.64 -9.43 -10.22
N ILE A 62 69.92 -10.51 -10.95
CA ILE A 62 68.94 -11.54 -11.34
C ILE A 62 68.42 -12.26 -10.09
N ALA A 63 69.31 -12.66 -9.17
CA ALA A 63 68.93 -13.28 -7.90
C ALA A 63 68.09 -12.33 -7.02
N GLU A 64 68.48 -11.07 -6.92
CA GLU A 64 67.76 -10.01 -6.19
C GLU A 64 66.36 -9.80 -6.78
N LEU A 65 66.23 -9.69 -8.11
CA LEU A 65 64.96 -9.53 -8.82
C LEU A 65 64.05 -10.75 -8.65
N GLY A 66 64.61 -11.97 -8.70
CA GLY A 66 63.88 -13.21 -8.43
C GLY A 66 63.26 -13.21 -7.04
N ARG A 67 64.04 -12.86 -6.02
CA ARG A 67 63.56 -12.72 -4.63
C ARG A 67 62.46 -11.65 -4.52
N ARG A 68 62.63 -10.46 -5.13
CA ARG A 68 61.59 -9.41 -5.14
C ARG A 68 60.30 -9.84 -5.82
N ARG A 69 60.37 -10.62 -6.92
CA ARG A 69 59.17 -11.16 -7.59
C ARG A 69 58.44 -12.16 -6.69
N THR A 70 59.17 -13.05 -6.01
CA THR A 70 58.54 -14.00 -5.08
C THR A 70 57.90 -13.30 -3.89
N GLU A 71 58.51 -12.23 -3.39
CA GLU A 71 57.98 -11.41 -2.29
C GLU A 71 56.73 -10.65 -2.72
N ARG A 72 56.75 -9.97 -3.87
CA ARG A 72 55.57 -9.30 -4.45
C ARG A 72 54.43 -10.28 -4.71
N ALA A 73 54.71 -11.44 -5.30
CA ALA A 73 53.69 -12.47 -5.52
C ALA A 73 53.07 -12.98 -4.19
N ARG A 74 53.84 -13.02 -3.10
CA ARG A 74 53.33 -13.32 -1.76
C ARG A 74 52.43 -12.20 -1.23
N VAL A 75 52.85 -10.95 -1.36
CA VAL A 75 52.07 -9.77 -0.92
C VAL A 75 50.77 -9.65 -1.72
N ASP A 76 50.82 -9.77 -3.04
CA ASP A 76 49.65 -9.68 -3.91
C ASP A 76 48.63 -10.78 -3.62
N ARG A 77 49.08 -12.00 -3.30
CA ARG A 77 48.20 -13.09 -2.83
C ARG A 77 47.53 -12.73 -1.50
N LEU A 78 48.25 -12.15 -0.56
CA LEU A 78 47.66 -11.73 0.72
C LEU A 78 46.65 -10.58 0.54
N VAL A 79 46.96 -9.59 -0.32
CA VAL A 79 46.07 -8.47 -0.63
C VAL A 79 44.81 -8.95 -1.35
N THR A 80 44.91 -9.86 -2.31
CA THR A 80 43.75 -10.40 -3.03
C THR A 80 42.86 -11.26 -2.14
N LEU A 81 43.44 -12.06 -1.24
CA LEU A 81 42.67 -12.82 -0.25
C LEU A 81 41.92 -11.90 0.73
N GLN A 82 42.58 -10.85 1.23
CA GLN A 82 41.93 -9.85 2.09
C GLN A 82 40.83 -9.06 1.35
N ALA A 83 41.07 -8.69 0.08
CA ALA A 83 40.07 -8.02 -0.76
C ALA A 83 38.86 -8.93 -1.03
N ALA A 84 39.06 -10.23 -1.23
CA ALA A 84 37.98 -11.20 -1.42
C ALA A 84 37.13 -11.37 -0.15
N GLU A 85 37.77 -11.47 1.02
CA GLU A 85 37.05 -11.57 2.31
C GLU A 85 36.24 -10.31 2.62
N THR A 86 36.82 -9.12 2.41
CA THR A 86 36.12 -7.85 2.65
C THR A 86 34.93 -7.68 1.71
N ARG A 87 35.09 -7.98 0.40
CA ARG A 87 33.98 -7.98 -0.56
C ARG A 87 32.87 -8.95 -0.15
N ARG A 88 33.22 -10.17 0.28
CA ARG A 88 32.23 -11.16 0.75
C ARG A 88 31.47 -10.67 1.99
N ARG A 89 32.15 -10.03 2.94
CA ARG A 89 31.50 -9.44 4.13
C ARG A 89 30.56 -8.30 3.74
N LEU A 90 30.96 -7.45 2.80
CA LEU A 90 30.13 -6.35 2.31
C LEU A 90 28.90 -6.84 1.55
N THR A 91 29.03 -7.84 0.67
CA THR A 91 27.88 -8.39 -0.06
C THR A 91 26.90 -9.11 0.86
N VAL A 92 27.39 -9.90 1.81
CA VAL A 92 26.54 -10.54 2.82
C VAL A 92 25.87 -9.48 3.71
N GLY A 93 26.62 -8.47 4.15
CA GLY A 93 26.09 -7.35 4.92
C GLY A 93 24.98 -6.61 4.18
N ALA A 94 25.17 -6.32 2.89
CA ALA A 94 24.18 -5.67 2.06
C ALA A 94 22.90 -6.51 1.89
N LEU A 95 23.04 -7.83 1.68
CA LEU A 95 21.88 -8.73 1.59
C LEU A 95 21.08 -8.78 2.90
N VAL A 96 21.75 -8.81 4.05
CA VAL A 96 21.08 -8.78 5.36
C VAL A 96 20.32 -7.45 5.53
N VAL A 97 20.94 -6.32 5.21
CA VAL A 97 20.27 -5.01 5.29
C VAL A 97 19.06 -4.95 4.35
N CYS A 98 19.20 -5.37 3.10
CA CYS A 98 18.08 -5.43 2.15
C CYS A 98 16.96 -6.35 2.63
N ALA A 99 17.28 -7.50 3.21
CA ALA A 99 16.28 -8.42 3.77
C ALA A 99 15.54 -7.79 4.97
N VAL A 100 16.25 -7.12 5.88
CA VAL A 100 15.63 -6.40 7.00
C VAL A 100 14.73 -5.28 6.50
N VAL A 101 15.18 -4.49 5.53
CA VAL A 101 14.37 -3.43 4.92
C VAL A 101 13.13 -4.03 4.25
N ALA A 102 13.27 -5.08 3.46
CA ALA A 102 12.15 -5.76 2.80
C ALA A 102 11.16 -6.35 3.81
N LEU A 103 11.62 -6.86 4.96
CA LEU A 103 10.76 -7.40 6.00
C LEU A 103 10.03 -6.28 6.77
N LEU A 104 10.72 -5.19 7.09
CA LEU A 104 10.11 -4.02 7.72
C LEU A 104 9.08 -3.36 6.80
N PHE A 105 9.42 -3.12 5.53
CA PHE A 105 8.49 -2.54 4.56
C PHE A 105 7.38 -3.52 4.16
N GLY A 106 7.71 -4.78 3.90
CA GLY A 106 6.75 -5.83 3.55
C GLY A 106 5.73 -6.07 4.66
N GLY A 107 6.17 -6.05 5.92
CA GLY A 107 5.30 -6.11 7.09
C GLY A 107 4.32 -4.94 7.15
N GLN A 108 4.79 -3.70 6.91
CA GLN A 108 3.93 -2.52 6.90
C GLN A 108 2.91 -2.57 5.74
N VAL A 109 3.31 -3.04 4.56
CA VAL A 109 2.41 -3.21 3.40
C VAL A 109 1.34 -4.28 3.69
N ALA A 110 1.72 -5.41 4.30
CA ALA A 110 0.77 -6.45 4.68
C ALA A 110 -0.27 -5.95 5.70
N VAL A 111 0.18 -5.20 6.72
CA VAL A 111 -0.71 -4.56 7.71
C VAL A 111 -1.64 -3.54 7.05
N ALA A 112 -1.12 -2.71 6.15
CA ALA A 112 -1.90 -1.73 5.42
C ALA A 112 -2.97 -2.37 4.52
N TRP A 113 -2.65 -3.50 3.88
CA TRP A 113 -3.61 -4.22 3.04
C TRP A 113 -4.71 -4.91 3.84
N SER A 114 -4.40 -5.41 5.03
CA SER A 114 -5.43 -5.89 5.97
C SER A 114 -6.33 -4.73 6.43
N ALA A 115 -5.73 -3.61 6.84
CA ALA A 115 -6.46 -2.44 7.31
C ALA A 115 -7.36 -1.85 6.20
N SER A 116 -6.95 -1.91 4.92
CA SER A 116 -7.75 -1.39 3.81
C SER A 116 -9.07 -2.16 3.63
N ARG A 117 -9.09 -3.48 3.88
CA ARG A 117 -10.32 -4.28 3.82
C ARG A 117 -11.28 -3.92 4.95
N ASP A 118 -10.78 -3.79 6.18
CA ASP A 118 -11.58 -3.39 7.33
C ASP A 118 -12.18 -2.00 7.14
N LEU A 119 -11.37 -1.04 6.65
CA LEU A 119 -11.83 0.30 6.32
C LEU A 119 -12.92 0.24 5.24
N SER A 120 -12.70 -0.51 4.16
CA SER A 120 -13.68 -0.60 3.07
C SER A 120 -15.01 -1.18 3.55
N ALA A 121 -14.97 -2.20 4.42
CA ALA A 121 -16.17 -2.80 5.02
C ALA A 121 -16.88 -1.82 5.97
N ALA A 122 -16.14 -1.13 6.85
CA ALA A 122 -16.71 -0.16 7.77
C ALA A 122 -17.33 1.04 7.03
N ARG A 123 -16.69 1.51 5.95
CA ARG A 123 -17.24 2.53 5.07
C ARG A 123 -18.54 2.08 4.41
N ALA A 124 -18.54 0.90 3.78
CA ALA A 124 -19.73 0.38 3.10
C ALA A 124 -20.91 0.23 4.07
N ASN A 125 -20.65 -0.22 5.31
CA ASN A 125 -21.67 -0.30 6.35
C ASN A 125 -22.19 1.10 6.76
N LEU A 126 -21.31 2.09 6.90
CA LEU A 126 -21.69 3.47 7.21
C LEU A 126 -22.54 4.10 6.09
N GLU A 127 -22.15 3.91 4.82
CA GLU A 127 -22.92 4.40 3.68
C GLU A 127 -24.28 3.72 3.58
N ALA A 128 -24.34 2.38 3.75
CA ALA A 128 -25.59 1.64 3.72
C ALA A 128 -26.56 2.09 4.82
N THR A 129 -26.07 2.25 6.06
CA THR A 129 -26.89 2.74 7.18
C THR A 129 -27.37 4.18 6.99
N ALA A 130 -26.55 5.05 6.39
CA ALA A 130 -26.97 6.41 6.04
C ALA A 130 -28.12 6.40 5.02
N THR A 131 -28.04 5.58 3.97
CA THR A 131 -29.12 5.43 2.98
C THR A 131 -30.40 4.90 3.62
N TYR A 132 -30.33 3.98 4.59
CA TYR A 132 -31.53 3.53 5.31
C TYR A 132 -32.20 4.65 6.10
N VAL A 133 -31.41 5.52 6.74
CA VAL A 133 -31.96 6.70 7.42
C VAL A 133 -32.63 7.65 6.43
N GLU A 134 -32.00 7.92 5.28
CA GLU A 134 -32.59 8.75 4.22
C GLU A 134 -33.95 8.21 3.76
N VAL A 135 -34.05 6.90 3.50
CA VAL A 135 -35.33 6.25 3.12
C VAL A 135 -36.40 6.40 4.20
N VAL A 136 -36.03 6.31 5.48
CA VAL A 136 -36.98 6.54 6.59
C VAL A 136 -37.44 8.00 6.63
N LEU A 137 -36.54 8.95 6.41
CA LEU A 137 -36.87 10.38 6.37
C LEU A 137 -37.73 10.75 5.15
N ASP A 138 -37.45 10.18 3.98
CA ASP A 138 -38.27 10.34 2.77
C ASP A 138 -39.70 9.81 3.00
N ARG A 139 -39.80 8.62 3.60
CA ARG A 139 -41.09 8.03 3.94
C ARG A 139 -41.84 8.86 4.98
N GLN A 140 -41.14 9.43 5.97
CA GLN A 140 -41.75 10.35 6.93
C GLN A 140 -42.30 11.59 6.24
N ALA A 141 -41.51 12.24 5.37
CA ALA A 141 -41.93 13.42 4.62
C ALA A 141 -43.17 13.14 3.74
N ALA A 142 -43.25 11.96 3.12
CA ALA A 142 -44.37 11.58 2.27
C ALA A 142 -45.65 11.20 3.05
N LEU A 143 -45.50 10.53 4.21
CA LEU A 143 -46.64 9.98 4.97
C LEU A 143 -47.27 10.99 5.92
N VAL A 144 -46.48 11.85 6.58
CA VAL A 144 -47.00 12.73 7.65
C VAL A 144 -48.15 13.63 7.19
N PRO A 145 -48.10 14.31 6.02
CA PRO A 145 -49.23 15.10 5.55
C PRO A 145 -50.50 14.27 5.31
N GLN A 146 -50.35 13.03 4.81
CA GLN A 146 -51.48 12.13 4.58
C GLN A 146 -52.10 11.66 5.89
N LEU A 147 -51.28 11.39 6.91
CA LEU A 147 -51.74 11.03 8.25
C LEU A 147 -52.49 12.21 8.88
N VAL A 148 -51.96 13.44 8.78
CA VAL A 148 -52.65 14.64 9.29
C VAL A 148 -54.03 14.81 8.64
N ALA A 149 -54.12 14.68 7.31
CA ALA A 149 -55.39 14.74 6.61
C ALA A 149 -56.37 13.64 7.05
N LEU A 150 -55.87 12.41 7.24
CA LEU A 150 -56.68 11.28 7.73
C LEU A 150 -57.18 11.52 9.17
N GLY A 151 -56.39 12.18 10.01
CA GLY A 151 -56.76 12.55 11.38
C GLY A 151 -57.73 13.73 11.49
N GLY A 152 -58.15 14.32 10.36
CA GLY A 152 -59.04 15.48 10.31
C GLY A 152 -58.34 16.83 10.48
N GLY A 153 -57.00 16.87 10.44
CA GLY A 153 -56.20 18.10 10.49
C GLY A 153 -55.94 18.69 9.12
N ASP A 154 -55.39 19.92 9.08
CA ASP A 154 -54.97 20.56 7.84
C ASP A 154 -53.57 20.07 7.41
N PRO A 155 -53.42 19.31 6.30
CA PRO A 155 -52.12 18.85 5.83
C PRO A 155 -51.20 20.00 5.41
N ALA A 156 -51.74 21.17 5.06
CA ALA A 156 -50.94 22.33 4.68
C ALA A 156 -50.07 22.84 5.85
N ALA A 157 -50.52 22.64 7.10
CA ALA A 157 -49.80 23.05 8.31
C ALA A 157 -48.44 22.34 8.46
N VAL A 158 -48.32 21.10 7.98
CA VAL A 158 -47.06 20.32 8.04
C VAL A 158 -46.31 20.27 6.71
N GLN A 159 -46.93 20.73 5.62
CA GLN A 159 -46.38 20.56 4.27
C GLN A 159 -45.05 21.27 4.05
N VAL A 160 -44.87 22.46 4.63
CA VAL A 160 -43.61 23.21 4.53
C VAL A 160 -42.46 22.42 5.16
N ALA A 161 -42.64 21.93 6.39
CA ALA A 161 -41.63 21.13 7.08
C ALA A 161 -41.36 19.78 6.37
N ALA A 162 -42.39 19.15 5.80
CA ALA A 162 -42.23 17.94 4.98
C ALA A 162 -41.42 18.21 3.70
N ASN A 163 -41.63 19.35 3.05
CA ASN A 163 -40.86 19.76 1.87
C ASN A 163 -39.40 20.05 2.25
N GLU A 164 -39.14 20.74 3.36
CA GLU A 164 -37.78 20.95 3.87
C GLU A 164 -37.07 19.62 4.17
N LEU A 165 -37.77 18.65 4.75
CA LEU A 165 -37.23 17.32 5.04
C LEU A 165 -36.87 16.51 3.78
N SER A 166 -37.67 16.61 2.72
CA SER A 166 -37.43 15.90 1.45
C SER A 166 -36.39 16.58 0.57
N GLN A 167 -36.25 17.91 0.65
CA GLN A 167 -35.32 18.68 -0.18
C GLN A 167 -33.95 18.90 0.49
N GLY A 168 -33.81 18.60 1.79
CA GLY A 168 -32.54 18.70 2.49
C GLY A 168 -31.49 17.76 1.88
N GLY A 169 -30.33 18.29 1.49
CA GLY A 169 -29.26 17.48 0.88
C GLY A 169 -28.53 16.60 1.91
N ALA A 170 -27.89 17.21 2.90
CA ALA A 170 -27.12 16.48 3.91
C ALA A 170 -28.02 15.88 5.00
N ILE A 171 -27.69 14.66 5.46
CA ILE A 171 -28.45 13.93 6.48
C ILE A 171 -28.71 14.76 7.76
N ASP A 172 -27.73 15.53 8.24
CA ASP A 172 -27.90 16.35 9.45
C ASP A 172 -28.93 17.46 9.26
N VAL A 173 -28.97 18.08 8.07
CA VAL A 173 -29.97 19.10 7.70
C VAL A 173 -31.35 18.45 7.67
N ARG A 174 -31.45 17.24 7.11
CA ARG A 174 -32.70 16.47 7.11
C ARG A 174 -33.13 16.08 8.52
N LEU A 175 -32.22 15.75 9.43
CA LEU A 175 -32.56 15.43 10.82
C LEU A 175 -33.06 16.65 11.61
N GLU A 176 -32.54 17.84 11.35
CA GLU A 176 -33.11 19.09 11.87
C GLU A 176 -34.52 19.33 11.30
N ALA A 177 -34.69 19.20 9.99
CA ALA A 177 -35.99 19.33 9.34
C ALA A 177 -37.02 18.29 9.86
N SER A 178 -36.56 17.08 10.18
CA SER A 178 -37.39 16.02 10.78
C SER A 178 -37.84 16.39 12.19
N ARG A 179 -36.98 17.02 13.01
CA ARG A 179 -37.37 17.55 14.32
C ARG A 179 -38.38 18.69 14.22
N LYS A 180 -38.21 19.58 13.24
CA LYS A 180 -39.20 20.64 12.96
C LYS A 180 -40.54 20.04 12.53
N LEU A 181 -40.53 19.04 11.64
CA LEU A 181 -41.74 18.32 11.23
C LEU A 181 -42.46 17.67 12.43
N ASP A 182 -41.72 17.07 13.38
CA ASP A 182 -42.32 16.52 14.59
C ASP A 182 -42.97 17.59 15.48
N GLN A 183 -42.37 18.78 15.57
CA GLN A 183 -42.91 19.91 16.34
C GLN A 183 -44.22 20.43 15.72
N GLU A 184 -44.23 20.66 14.41
CA GLU A 184 -45.43 21.10 13.68
C GLU A 184 -46.53 20.05 13.75
N LEU A 185 -46.19 18.77 13.58
CA LEU A 185 -47.12 17.67 13.75
C LEU A 185 -47.72 17.63 15.15
N SER A 186 -46.89 17.78 16.19
CA SER A 186 -47.36 17.82 17.57
C SER A 186 -48.31 19.01 17.82
N ALA A 187 -48.05 20.16 17.22
CA ALA A 187 -48.92 21.33 17.30
C ALA A 187 -50.28 21.07 16.62
N VAL A 188 -50.27 20.50 15.42
CA VAL A 188 -51.49 20.14 14.69
C VAL A 188 -52.32 19.13 15.45
N LEU A 189 -51.70 18.09 16.04
CA LEU A 189 -52.41 17.08 16.82
C LEU A 189 -53.03 17.65 18.10
N ALA A 190 -52.38 18.63 18.72
CA ALA A 190 -52.89 19.30 19.91
C ALA A 190 -54.12 20.19 19.61
N ASP A 191 -54.24 20.69 18.39
CA ASP A 191 -55.33 21.58 17.96
C ASP A 191 -56.52 20.81 17.32
N LEU A 192 -56.42 19.48 17.18
CA LEU A 192 -57.53 18.69 16.63
C LEU A 192 -58.79 18.81 17.51
N PRO A 193 -59.97 19.12 16.93
CA PRO A 193 -61.23 19.14 17.68
C PRO A 193 -61.51 17.75 18.26
N PRO A 194 -62.30 17.55 19.32
CA PRO A 194 -62.64 16.20 19.80
C PRO A 194 -63.28 15.35 18.68
N PRO A 195 -63.07 14.02 18.66
CA PRO A 195 -63.64 13.15 17.63
C PRO A 195 -65.18 13.22 17.69
N ARG A 196 -65.81 13.28 16.51
CA ARG A 196 -67.27 13.43 16.38
C ARG A 196 -68.01 12.11 16.57
N ASP A 197 -67.34 11.00 16.27
CA ASP A 197 -67.86 9.65 16.39
C ASP A 197 -66.76 8.63 16.74
N GLU A 198 -67.16 7.37 16.96
CA GLU A 198 -66.27 6.26 17.31
C GLU A 198 -65.31 5.89 16.16
N THR A 199 -65.70 6.12 14.91
CA THR A 199 -64.86 5.83 13.74
C THR A 199 -63.68 6.80 13.70
N GLU A 200 -63.94 8.10 13.88
CA GLU A 200 -62.91 9.14 13.95
C GLU A 200 -62.00 8.94 15.17
N ALA A 201 -62.55 8.56 16.32
CA ALA A 201 -61.76 8.22 17.50
C ALA A 201 -60.79 7.05 17.22
N THR A 202 -61.27 6.02 16.53
CA THR A 202 -60.45 4.86 16.14
C THR A 202 -59.36 5.25 15.13
N GLN A 203 -59.68 6.10 14.15
CA GLN A 203 -58.71 6.60 13.17
C GLN A 203 -57.58 7.39 13.83
N ARG A 204 -57.90 8.24 14.81
CA ARG A 204 -56.90 9.02 15.57
C ARG A 204 -56.02 8.16 16.47
N LEU A 205 -56.59 7.12 17.07
CA LEU A 205 -55.80 6.12 17.79
C LEU A 205 -54.82 5.42 16.84
N GLY A 206 -55.30 5.00 15.67
CA GLY A 206 -54.47 4.43 14.60
C GLY A 206 -53.33 5.36 14.17
N LEU A 207 -53.63 6.64 13.97
CA LEU A 207 -52.63 7.67 13.68
C LEU A 207 -51.56 7.76 14.77
N THR A 208 -51.96 7.76 16.04
CA THR A 208 -51.02 7.81 17.17
C THR A 208 -50.07 6.61 17.18
N HIS A 209 -50.59 5.42 16.87
CA HIS A 209 -49.78 4.20 16.74
C HIS A 209 -48.82 4.25 15.55
N GLU A 210 -49.28 4.71 14.38
CA GLU A 210 -48.43 4.86 13.18
C GLU A 210 -47.28 5.86 13.44
N LEU A 211 -47.57 7.00 14.07
CA LEU A 211 -46.56 8.00 14.41
C LEU A 211 -45.53 7.47 15.41
N SER A 212 -45.97 6.77 16.45
CA SER A 212 -45.08 6.08 17.39
C SER A 212 -44.21 5.04 16.70
N GLY A 213 -44.76 4.31 15.72
CA GLY A 213 -44.03 3.36 14.88
C GLY A 213 -42.96 4.02 14.03
N ILE A 214 -43.28 5.15 13.40
CA ILE A 214 -42.32 5.95 12.61
C ILE A 214 -41.17 6.45 13.51
N GLN A 215 -41.48 7.00 14.68
CA GLN A 215 -40.49 7.48 15.64
C GLN A 215 -39.57 6.35 16.14
N SER A 216 -40.14 5.20 16.47
CA SER A 216 -39.39 4.02 16.92
C SER A 216 -38.43 3.51 15.84
N ARG A 217 -38.90 3.44 14.58
CA ARG A 217 -38.06 3.05 13.45
C ARG A 217 -36.93 4.05 13.21
N ARG A 218 -37.23 5.36 13.21
CA ARG A 218 -36.21 6.41 13.08
C ARG A 218 -35.15 6.31 14.17
N SER A 219 -35.56 6.15 15.44
CA SER A 219 -34.63 5.99 16.56
C SER A 219 -33.71 4.78 16.37
N THR A 220 -34.25 3.66 15.89
CA THR A 220 -33.47 2.43 15.64
C THR A 220 -32.44 2.64 14.53
N GLU A 221 -32.83 3.24 13.40
CA GLU A 221 -31.90 3.50 12.31
C GLU A 221 -30.84 4.54 12.68
N LEU A 222 -31.19 5.57 13.47
CA LEU A 222 -30.22 6.52 14.01
C LEU A 222 -29.20 5.86 14.94
N GLN A 223 -29.65 4.91 15.77
CA GLN A 223 -28.74 4.15 16.61
C GLN A 223 -27.78 3.30 15.75
N ARG A 224 -28.29 2.63 14.71
CA ARG A 224 -27.45 1.87 13.76
C ARG A 224 -26.44 2.74 13.03
N LEU A 225 -26.83 3.94 12.62
CA LEU A 225 -25.93 4.92 12.01
C LEU A 225 -24.83 5.33 13.00
N ALA A 226 -25.18 5.60 14.26
CA ALA A 226 -24.21 5.92 15.30
C ALA A 226 -23.24 4.75 15.59
N ASP A 227 -23.74 3.51 15.58
CA ASP A 227 -22.91 2.30 15.68
C ASP A 227 -21.96 2.16 14.49
N ALA A 228 -22.43 2.38 13.26
CA ALA A 228 -21.60 2.33 12.07
C ALA A 228 -20.52 3.42 12.07
N ARG A 229 -20.84 4.63 12.55
CA ARG A 229 -19.85 5.71 12.76
C ARG A 229 -18.77 5.29 13.75
N ARG A 230 -19.14 4.70 14.90
CA ARG A 230 -18.17 4.17 15.87
C ARG A 230 -17.29 3.07 15.27
N GLN A 231 -17.86 2.18 14.46
CA GLN A 231 -17.08 1.13 13.78
C GLN A 231 -16.07 1.73 12.80
N TRP A 232 -16.46 2.75 12.04
CA TRP A 232 -15.54 3.50 11.19
C TRP A 232 -14.42 4.18 12.00
N GLU A 233 -14.75 4.87 13.10
CA GLU A 233 -13.75 5.48 14.00
C GLU A 233 -12.75 4.43 14.51
N VAL A 234 -13.23 3.30 15.02
CA VAL A 234 -12.38 2.18 15.48
C VAL A 234 -11.51 1.65 14.34
N ALA A 235 -12.06 1.46 13.13
CA ALA A 235 -11.29 1.01 11.97
C ALA A 235 -10.18 2.00 11.59
N THR A 236 -10.45 3.30 11.63
CA THR A 236 -9.46 4.35 11.34
C THR A 236 -8.36 4.50 12.39
N SER A 237 -8.62 4.12 13.65
CA SER A 237 -7.62 4.14 14.72
C SER A 237 -6.63 2.98 14.70
N ARG A 238 -6.85 1.95 13.86
CA ARG A 238 -5.98 0.76 13.81
C ARG A 238 -4.62 1.08 13.16
N PRO A 239 -3.52 0.41 13.58
CA PRO A 239 -2.23 0.52 12.91
C PRO A 239 -2.36 0.23 11.40
N GLY A 240 -1.71 1.06 10.58
CA GLY A 240 -1.76 0.94 9.11
C GLY A 240 -2.97 1.59 8.43
N ALA A 241 -4.05 1.91 9.14
CA ALA A 241 -5.24 2.54 8.55
C ALA A 241 -4.92 3.92 7.94
N GLY A 242 -4.17 4.77 8.67
CA GLY A 242 -3.73 6.06 8.15
C GLY A 242 -2.80 5.95 6.94
N PHE A 243 -1.97 4.91 6.88
CA PHE A 243 -1.12 4.65 5.72
C PHE A 243 -1.94 4.16 4.52
N ALA A 244 -2.91 3.27 4.74
CA ALA A 244 -3.83 2.81 3.70
C ALA A 244 -4.65 3.97 3.08
N LEU A 245 -5.14 4.90 3.92
CA LEU A 245 -5.83 6.11 3.45
C LEU A 245 -4.90 7.04 2.67
N ARG A 246 -3.67 7.28 3.14
CA ARG A 246 -2.69 8.15 2.45
C ARG A 246 -2.23 7.60 1.11
N LEU A 247 -2.10 6.28 1.00
CA LEU A 247 -1.75 5.61 -0.25
C LEU A 247 -2.93 5.45 -1.22
N GLY A 248 -4.15 5.83 -0.83
CA GLY A 248 -5.35 5.62 -1.65
C GLY A 248 -5.77 4.15 -1.79
N LEU A 249 -5.27 3.27 -0.91
CA LEU A 249 -5.69 1.86 -0.85
C LEU A 249 -7.09 1.71 -0.24
N ALA A 250 -7.51 2.72 0.52
CA ALA A 250 -8.87 2.90 1.01
C ALA A 250 -9.26 4.38 0.86
N THR A 251 -10.54 4.62 0.67
CA THR A 251 -11.11 5.96 0.52
C THR A 251 -12.01 6.23 1.73
N GLY A 252 -11.93 7.44 2.31
CA GLY A 252 -12.81 7.83 3.42
C GLY A 252 -14.28 7.99 2.98
N PRO A 253 -15.25 7.85 3.90
CA PRO A 253 -16.66 8.12 3.61
C PRO A 253 -16.86 9.61 3.30
N ASP A 254 -18.05 9.95 2.81
CA ASP A 254 -18.46 11.35 2.67
C ASP A 254 -18.27 12.08 4.03
N PRO A 255 -17.52 13.20 4.08
CA PRO A 255 -17.31 13.97 5.31
C PRO A 255 -18.61 14.45 5.96
N ALA A 256 -19.72 14.56 5.22
CA ALA A 256 -21.04 14.83 5.79
C ALA A 256 -21.51 13.72 6.75
N LEU A 257 -21.13 12.46 6.51
CA LEU A 257 -21.51 11.33 7.37
C LEU A 257 -20.73 11.30 8.70
N LEU A 258 -19.64 12.06 8.82
CA LEU A 258 -18.79 12.10 10.01
C LEU A 258 -19.10 13.27 10.95
N ARG A 259 -20.02 14.15 10.59
CA ARG A 259 -20.43 15.27 11.45
C ARG A 259 -21.31 14.75 12.60
N ARG A 260 -21.12 15.34 13.78
CA ARG A 260 -21.88 15.04 15.00
C ARG A 260 -23.06 15.96 15.15
#